data_AF-A0A516GD85-F1
#
_entry.id   AF-A0A516GD85-F1
#
_cell.length_a   1.000
_cell.length_b   1.000
_cell.length_c   1.000
_cell.angle_alpha   90.00
_cell.angle_beta   90.00
_cell.angle_gamma   90.00
#
_symmetry.space_group_name_H-M   'P 1'
#
loop_
_entity.id
_entity.type
_entity.pdbx_description
1 polymer ?
#
loop_
_entity_poly.entity_id
_entity_poly.type
_entity_poly.pdbx_seq_one_letter_code
_entity_poly.pdbx_strand_id
1 'polypeptide(L)'
;MAQTARDRLTRLLTDSGAATSDSATVQITATALQLGVDGVGEVRLPARPADVKKLVAVARPAHFGKGEQTLHDPSVRDTWEITPEQVSLGG
;
A
#
# COMPACT_ATOMS: atom_id res chain seq x y z
N MET A 1 -30.88 28.05 -25.49
CA MET A 1 -30.87 26.58 -25.30
C MET A 1 -30.06 26.30 -24.04
N ALA A 2 -30.66 25.66 -23.02
CA ALA A 2 -29.98 25.42 -21.75
C ALA A 2 -28.79 24.47 -21.97
N GLN A 3 -27.60 24.88 -21.53
CA GLN A 3 -26.39 24.07 -21.64
C GLN A 3 -26.59 22.75 -20.88
N THR A 4 -26.45 21.60 -21.55
CA THR A 4 -26.48 20.32 -20.83
C THR A 4 -25.24 20.18 -19.95
N ALA A 5 -25.36 19.44 -18.84
CA ALA A 5 -24.22 19.17 -17.97
C ALA A 5 -23.04 18.52 -18.73
N ARG A 6 -23.36 17.71 -19.75
CA ARG A 6 -22.39 17.08 -20.65
C ARG A 6 -21.60 18.11 -21.46
N ASP A 7 -22.28 19.06 -22.09
CA ASP A 7 -21.62 20.08 -22.91
C ASP A 7 -20.72 21.01 -22.07
N ARG A 8 -21.12 21.25 -20.81
CA ARG A 8 -20.29 21.99 -19.85
C ARG A 8 -19.04 21.21 -19.46
N LEU A 9 -19.16 19.89 -19.22
CA LEU A 9 -18.04 19.03 -18.85
C LEU A 9 -17.02 18.90 -20.00
N THR A 10 -17.49 18.67 -21.23
CA THR A 10 -16.62 18.58 -22.41
C THR A 10 -15.76 19.84 -22.54
N ARG A 11 -16.34 21.03 -22.39
CA ARG A 11 -15.59 22.30 -22.48
C ARG A 11 -14.48 22.43 -21.43
N LEU A 12 -14.75 22.04 -20.18
CA LEU A 12 -13.75 22.09 -19.11
C LEU A 12 -12.58 21.14 -19.38
N LEU A 13 -12.87 19.97 -19.96
CA LEU A 13 -11.85 18.97 -20.28
C LEU A 13 -11.07 19.29 -21.56
N THR A 14 -11.70 19.92 -22.56
CA THR A 14 -11.03 20.28 -23.82
C THR A 14 -10.01 21.41 -23.64
N ASP A 15 -10.17 22.29 -22.64
CA ASP A 15 -9.27 23.43 -22.41
C ASP A 15 -8.18 23.15 -21.34
N SER A 16 -8.10 21.92 -20.84
CA SER A 16 -7.08 21.52 -19.85
C SER A 16 -5.78 21.11 -20.55
N GLY A 17 -5.19 22.07 -21.26
CA GLY A 17 -3.84 21.99 -21.82
C GLY A 17 -2.79 22.24 -20.74
N ALA A 18 -2.54 21.23 -19.89
CA ALA A 18 -1.31 21.08 -19.13
C ALA A 18 -1.15 19.60 -18.80
N ALA A 19 0.09 19.10 -18.71
CA ALA A 19 0.36 17.82 -18.08
C ALA A 19 0.04 17.96 -16.58
N THR A 20 -1.23 17.82 -16.23
CA THR A 20 -1.69 17.81 -14.84
C THR A 20 -1.33 16.45 -14.25
N SER A 21 -0.66 16.47 -13.11
CA SER A 21 -0.56 15.28 -12.27
C SER A 21 -1.85 15.18 -11.48
N ASP A 22 -2.84 14.52 -12.06
CA ASP A 22 -4.09 14.24 -11.38
C ASP A 22 -3.89 13.07 -10.41
N SER A 23 -4.38 13.22 -9.18
CA SER A 23 -4.45 12.13 -8.20
C SER A 23 -5.88 11.97 -7.74
N ALA A 24 -6.32 10.71 -7.64
CA ALA A 24 -7.60 10.35 -7.05
C ALA A 24 -7.33 9.40 -5.88
N THR A 25 -8.11 9.54 -4.82
CA THR A 25 -8.05 8.66 -3.65
C THR A 25 -9.44 8.08 -3.39
N VAL A 26 -9.47 6.82 -2.99
CA VAL A 26 -10.67 6.13 -2.53
C VAL A 26 -10.34 5.37 -1.26
N GLN A 27 -11.25 5.38 -0.30
CA GLN A 27 -11.13 4.56 0.89
C GLN A 27 -11.96 3.29 0.71
N ILE A 28 -11.29 2.14 0.79
CA ILE A 28 -11.93 0.83 0.73
C ILE A 28 -11.61 0.04 2.00
N THR A 29 -12.39 -1.00 2.27
CA THR A 29 -12.12 -1.90 3.39
C THR A 29 -10.82 -2.65 3.15
N ALA A 30 -10.00 -2.84 4.20
CA ALA A 30 -8.74 -3.59 4.09
C ALA A 30 -8.93 -5.03 3.58
N THR A 31 -10.11 -5.62 3.79
CA THR A 31 -10.49 -6.94 3.27
C THR A 31 -10.65 -7.00 1.75
N ALA A 32 -10.69 -5.86 1.06
CA ALA A 32 -10.72 -5.83 -0.40
C ALA A 32 -9.33 -6.10 -1.01
N LEU A 33 -8.26 -5.95 -0.22
CA LEU A 33 -6.90 -6.30 -0.62
C LEU A 33 -6.65 -7.78 -0.30
N GLN A 34 -6.33 -8.56 -1.33
CA GLN A 34 -5.78 -9.90 -1.14
C GLN A 34 -4.28 -9.77 -0.92
N LEU A 35 -3.80 -10.16 0.26
CA LEU A 35 -2.38 -10.11 0.62
C LEU A 35 -1.84 -11.53 0.80
N GLY A 36 -0.92 -11.96 -0.04
CA GLY A 36 -0.23 -13.24 0.08
C GLY A 36 1.21 -13.04 0.57
N VAL A 37 1.68 -13.93 1.44
CA VAL A 37 3.07 -13.98 1.91
C VAL A 37 3.63 -15.38 1.73
N ASP A 38 4.79 -15.49 1.10
CA ASP A 38 5.48 -16.77 0.90
C ASP A 38 5.76 -17.46 2.25
N GLY A 39 5.44 -18.75 2.34
CA GLY A 39 5.56 -19.54 3.57
C GLY A 39 4.43 -19.33 4.59
N VAL A 40 3.54 -18.35 4.39
CA VAL A 40 2.36 -18.10 5.26
C VAL A 40 1.04 -18.33 4.52
N GLY A 41 0.97 -17.98 3.24
CA GLY A 41 -0.24 -17.97 2.44
C GLY A 41 -1.00 -16.63 2.53
N GLU A 42 -2.31 -16.67 2.32
CA GLU A 42 -3.17 -15.49 2.40
C GLU A 42 -3.26 -14.93 3.83
N VAL A 43 -3.00 -13.63 3.97
CA VAL A 43 -3.07 -12.88 5.23
C VAL A 43 -4.43 -12.23 5.35
N ARG A 44 -5.28 -12.80 6.21
CA ARG A 44 -6.59 -12.21 6.52
C ARG A 44 -6.46 -11.05 7.50
N LEU A 45 -7.20 -9.97 7.22
CA LEU A 45 -7.28 -8.79 8.07
C LEU A 45 -8.61 -8.74 8.84
N PRO A 46 -8.60 -8.35 10.13
CA PRO A 46 -7.43 -8.04 10.95
C PRO A 46 -6.60 -9.30 11.28
N ALA A 47 -5.28 -9.16 11.34
CA ALA A 47 -4.38 -10.28 11.60
C ALA A 47 -4.57 -10.82 13.02
N ARG A 48 -4.72 -12.14 13.16
CA ARG A 48 -4.87 -12.81 14.45
C ARG A 48 -3.50 -13.14 15.04
N PRO A 49 -3.34 -13.25 16.37
CA PRO A 49 -2.05 -13.53 17.00
C PRO A 49 -1.31 -14.75 16.44
N ALA A 50 -2.03 -15.82 16.09
CA ALA A 50 -1.44 -17.01 15.49
C ALA A 50 -0.89 -16.75 14.07
N ASP A 51 -1.58 -15.93 13.27
CA ASP A 51 -1.17 -15.56 11.92
C ASP A 51 0.02 -14.58 11.97
N VAL A 52 0.02 -13.65 12.94
CA VAL A 52 1.15 -12.76 13.20
C VAL A 52 2.42 -13.54 13.57
N LYS A 53 2.31 -14.59 14.40
CA LYS A 53 3.47 -15.44 14.73
C LYS A 53 4.08 -16.10 13.49
N LYS A 54 3.25 -16.51 12.52
CA LYS A 54 3.73 -17.08 11.25
C LYS A 54 4.43 -16.02 10.39
N LEU A 55 3.87 -14.82 10.34
CA LEU A 55 4.49 -13.68 9.64
C LEU A 55 5.86 -13.34 10.23
N VAL A 56 5.97 -13.27 11.55
CA VAL A 56 7.26 -13.05 12.24
C VAL A 56 8.27 -14.16 11.92
N ALA A 57 7.82 -15.41 11.80
CA ALA A 57 8.70 -16.54 11.50
C ALA A 57 9.33 -16.50 10.09
N VAL A 58 8.72 -15.79 9.13
CA VAL A 58 9.26 -15.61 7.77
C VAL A 58 9.88 -14.22 7.54
N ALA A 59 9.74 -13.32 8.51
CA ALA A 59 10.23 -11.95 8.45
C ALA A 59 11.67 -11.85 9.00
N ARG A 60 12.28 -10.68 8.78
CA ARG A 60 13.55 -10.29 9.42
C ARG A 60 13.36 -9.03 10.26
N PRO A 61 14.21 -8.77 11.26
CA PRO A 61 14.18 -7.51 11.98
C PRO A 61 14.36 -6.33 11.03
N ALA A 62 13.52 -5.31 11.20
CA ALA A 62 13.55 -4.14 10.34
C ALA A 62 14.74 -3.25 10.67
N HIS A 63 15.39 -2.73 9.62
CA HIS A 63 16.47 -1.78 9.78
C HIS A 63 15.93 -0.34 9.69
N PHE A 64 16.76 0.63 10.09
CA PHE A 64 16.49 2.06 9.94
C PHE A 64 17.69 2.79 9.35
N GLY A 65 17.43 3.90 8.66
CA GLY A 65 18.45 4.76 8.09
C GLY A 65 19.02 5.74 9.12
N LYS A 66 20.34 5.92 9.12
CA LYS A 66 21.06 6.95 9.89
C LYS A 66 22.08 7.64 8.98
N GLY A 67 21.65 8.71 8.31
CA GLY A 67 22.44 9.32 7.23
C GLY A 67 22.60 8.34 6.08
N GLU A 68 23.84 8.02 5.73
CA GLU A 68 24.18 7.03 4.69
C GLU A 68 24.18 5.58 5.21
N GLN A 69 24.02 5.38 6.52
CA GLN A 69 24.07 4.05 7.14
C GLN A 69 22.68 3.40 7.20
N THR A 70 22.64 2.08 7.09
CA THR A 70 21.46 1.25 7.42
C THR A 70 21.80 0.37 8.61
N LEU A 71 21.11 0.54 9.72
CA LEU A 71 21.45 -0.07 11.01
C LEU A 71 20.26 -0.83 11.59
N HIS A 72 20.54 -1.83 12.41
CA HIS A 72 19.56 -2.53 13.23
C HIS A 72 19.76 -2.13 14.70
N ASP A 73 18.75 -1.46 15.27
CA ASP A 73 18.70 -1.09 16.68
C ASP A 73 17.24 -1.18 17.17
N PRO A 74 16.87 -2.22 17.93
CA PRO A 74 15.52 -2.38 18.45
C PRO A 74 15.07 -1.24 19.38
N SER A 75 16.01 -0.49 20.00
CA SER A 75 15.64 0.68 20.81
C SER A 75 15.12 1.84 19.95
N VAL A 76 15.43 1.85 18.65
CA VAL A 76 14.92 2.80 17.66
C VAL A 76 13.73 2.21 16.91
N ARG A 77 13.82 0.95 16.49
CA ARG A 77 12.80 0.28 15.67
C ARG A 77 12.68 -1.20 16.01
N ASP A 78 11.82 -1.50 16.99
CA ASP A 78 11.43 -2.87 17.32
C ASP A 78 10.26 -3.34 16.44
N THR A 79 10.56 -3.68 15.19
CA THR A 79 9.57 -4.24 14.27
C THR A 79 10.21 -5.21 13.28
N TRP A 80 9.37 -5.90 12.54
CA TRP A 80 9.76 -6.89 11.53
C TRP A 80 9.41 -6.37 10.13
N GLU A 81 10.16 -6.83 9.13
CA GLU A 81 9.91 -6.57 7.71
C GLU A 81 9.95 -7.86 6.90
N ILE A 82 9.11 -7.91 5.86
CA ILE A 82 9.06 -8.96 4.86
C ILE A 82 9.46 -8.31 3.54
N THR A 83 10.35 -8.94 2.77
CA THR A 83 10.86 -8.31 1.55
C THR A 83 9.81 -8.39 0.43
N PRO A 84 9.81 -7.43 -0.53
CA PRO A 84 8.78 -7.38 -1.57
C PRO A 84 8.65 -8.65 -2.40
N GLU A 85 9.76 -9.38 -2.57
CA GLU A 85 9.80 -10.61 -3.36
C GLU A 85 8.97 -11.74 -2.73
N GLN A 86 8.70 -11.66 -1.42
CA GLN A 86 7.89 -12.63 -0.67
C GLN A 86 6.41 -12.21 -0.59
N VAL A 87 6.04 -11.06 -1.15
CA VAL A 87 4.71 -10.46 -1.00
C VAL A 87 3.99 -10.43 -2.35
N SER A 88 2.73 -10.86 -2.34
CA SER A 88 1.81 -10.72 -3.46
C SER A 88 0.59 -9.90 -3.04
N LEU A 89 0.18 -8.98 -3.93
CA LEU A 89 -1.03 -8.18 -3.76
C LEU A 89 -2.01 -8.50 -4.88
N GLY A 90 -3.28 -8.69 -4.52
CA GLY A 90 -4.38 -8.92 -5.45
C GLY A 90 -5.65 -8.19 -5.01
N GLY A 91 -6.67 -8.26 -5.88
CA GLY A 91 -7.96 -7.58 -5.71
C GLY A 91 -8.76 -7.68 -7.00
#